data_AF-A0AAV0X5B5-F1
#
_entry.id   AF-A0AAV0X5B5-F1
#
_cell.length_a   1.000
_cell.length_b   1.000
_cell.length_c   1.000
_cell.angle_alpha   90.00
_cell.angle_beta   90.00
_cell.angle_gamma   90.00
#
_symmetry.space_group_name_H-M   'P 1'
#
loop_
_entity.id
_entity.type
_entity.pdbx_description
1 polymer ?
#
loop_
_entity_poly.entity_id
_entity_poly.type
_entity_poly.pdbx_seq_one_letter_code
_entity_poly.pdbx_strand_id
1 'polypeptide(L)'
;MFTSGSGTDLQVKIIDFGWAFDMKNVHTMYQKQIQAIPYRAPEVCFQGSLDHGLDMWALGCIMPEIVTGIKLFDVDEEQLLIKMIIRTRPVPEYLISDYPTNVYDTKLPVGWIQFQNLHHDVIEQNDQQCCEDIKWFMDLVYQMLVVMPDTRITAVEALAHPFLTIMHFIKYPSTAMTKNNTKLMESCKLDI
;
A
#
# COMPACT_ATOMS: atom_id res chain seq x y z
N MET A 1 16.05 9.90 -4.80
CA MET A 1 15.21 10.24 -5.96
C MET A 1 15.80 11.49 -6.59
N PHE A 2 16.47 11.37 -7.75
CA PHE A 2 16.99 12.52 -8.48
C PHE A 2 16.06 12.77 -9.67
N THR A 3 15.16 13.73 -9.55
CA THR A 3 14.40 14.25 -10.69
C THR A 3 15.07 15.55 -11.14
N SER A 4 15.59 15.56 -12.37
CA SER A 4 16.12 16.76 -13.03
C SER A 4 15.04 17.46 -13.85
N GLY A 5 13.89 17.73 -13.22
CA GLY A 5 12.75 18.40 -13.84
C GLY A 5 12.32 19.61 -13.02
N SER A 6 11.82 20.67 -13.68
CA SER A 6 10.93 21.64 -13.03
C SER A 6 9.81 20.85 -12.35
N GLY A 7 9.43 21.19 -11.11
CA GLY A 7 8.52 20.43 -10.23
C GLY A 7 7.08 20.20 -10.72
N THR A 8 6.86 20.19 -12.04
CA THR A 8 5.62 19.94 -12.75
C THR A 8 5.55 18.54 -13.39
N ASP A 9 6.68 17.83 -13.56
CA ASP A 9 6.71 16.45 -14.09
C ASP A 9 7.15 15.46 -12.99
N LEU A 10 6.17 14.84 -12.33
CA LEU A 10 6.38 13.80 -11.31
C LEU A 10 6.62 12.42 -11.97
N GLN A 11 7.63 12.31 -12.83
CA GLN A 11 8.04 11.01 -13.36
C GLN A 11 8.78 10.19 -12.31
N VAL A 12 8.25 9.02 -11.99
CA VAL A 12 8.84 8.05 -11.06
C VAL A 12 9.38 6.86 -11.84
N LYS A 13 10.56 6.36 -11.45
CA LYS A 13 11.16 5.14 -12.02
C LYS A 13 11.56 4.21 -10.89
N ILE A 14 11.21 2.93 -11.02
CA ILE A 14 11.66 1.87 -10.11
C ILE A 14 13.14 1.62 -10.35
N ILE A 15 13.90 1.47 -9.27
CA ILE A 15 15.34 1.23 -9.28
C ILE A 15 15.69 0.08 -8.34
N ASP A 16 16.98 -0.28 -8.32
CA ASP A 16 17.54 -1.27 -7.41
C ASP A 16 16.92 -2.67 -7.52
N PHE A 17 17.15 -3.29 -8.69
CA PHE A 17 16.75 -4.67 -8.96
C PHE A 17 17.71 -5.71 -8.35
N GLY A 18 18.58 -5.33 -7.40
CA GLY A 18 19.57 -6.24 -6.80
C GLY A 18 18.95 -7.40 -6.01
N TRP A 19 17.70 -7.23 -5.58
CA TRP A 19 16.91 -8.23 -4.87
C TRP A 19 15.79 -8.86 -5.71
N ALA A 20 15.67 -8.48 -6.98
CA ALA A 20 14.70 -9.08 -7.89
C ALA A 20 15.06 -10.54 -8.18
N PHE A 21 14.04 -11.40 -8.30
CA PHE A 21 14.23 -12.82 -8.60
C PHE A 21 13.13 -13.33 -9.53
N ASP A 22 13.47 -14.35 -10.34
CA ASP A 22 12.48 -15.08 -11.14
C ASP A 22 11.69 -16.02 -10.22
N MET A 23 10.37 -16.01 -10.32
CA MET A 23 9.47 -16.91 -9.60
C MET A 23 9.81 -18.39 -9.79
N LYS A 24 10.42 -18.78 -10.92
CA LYS A 24 10.94 -20.15 -11.13
C LYS A 24 11.99 -20.56 -10.10
N ASN A 25 12.71 -19.59 -9.54
CA ASN A 25 13.78 -19.77 -8.56
C ASN A 25 13.37 -19.40 -7.14
N VAL A 26 12.06 -19.29 -6.85
CA VAL A 26 11.51 -18.91 -5.54
C VAL A 26 12.06 -19.76 -4.38
N HIS A 27 12.29 -21.05 -4.62
CA HIS A 27 12.86 -21.98 -3.64
C HIS A 27 14.25 -21.55 -3.12
N THR A 28 14.99 -20.74 -3.88
CA THR A 28 16.31 -20.21 -3.48
C THR A 28 16.22 -18.96 -2.59
N MET A 29 15.01 -18.41 -2.40
CA MET A 29 14.80 -17.12 -1.74
C MET A 29 14.41 -17.25 -0.27
N TYR A 30 13.92 -18.41 0.17
CA TYR A 30 13.49 -18.63 1.57
C TYR A 30 14.57 -18.37 2.64
N GLN A 31 15.85 -18.36 2.26
CA GLN A 31 16.97 -18.07 3.16
C GLN A 31 17.54 -16.65 3.02
N LYS A 32 16.98 -15.83 2.13
CA LYS A 32 17.44 -14.45 1.89
C LYS A 32 16.57 -13.46 2.66
N GLN A 33 17.16 -12.32 3.02
CA GLN A 33 16.41 -11.19 3.53
C GLN A 33 15.64 -10.54 2.38
N ILE A 34 14.36 -10.89 2.25
CA ILE A 34 13.44 -10.32 1.27
C ILE A 34 12.80 -9.07 1.89
N GLN A 35 12.83 -7.96 1.14
CA GLN A 35 12.27 -6.65 1.52
C GLN A 35 12.90 -6.02 2.77
N ALA A 36 12.88 -4.69 2.85
CA ALA A 36 13.15 -4.00 4.10
C ALA A 36 11.98 -4.20 5.07
N ILE A 37 12.28 -4.31 6.38
CA ILE A 37 11.32 -4.73 7.41
C ILE A 37 10.02 -3.91 7.40
N PRO A 38 10.01 -2.56 7.35
CA PRO A 38 8.77 -1.77 7.31
C PRO A 38 7.81 -2.10 6.14
N TYR A 39 8.33 -2.67 5.06
CA TYR A 39 7.60 -2.95 3.82
C TYR A 39 7.48 -4.45 3.54
N ARG A 40 7.94 -5.30 4.47
CA ARG A 40 7.99 -6.75 4.31
C ARG A 40 6.59 -7.34 4.37
N ALA A 41 6.27 -8.19 3.40
CA ALA A 41 4.95 -8.78 3.27
C ALA A 41 4.71 -9.92 4.29
N PRO A 42 3.43 -10.19 4.64
CA PRO A 42 3.06 -11.22 5.61
C PRO A 42 3.58 -12.61 5.23
N GLU A 43 3.52 -12.99 3.96
CA GLU A 43 3.99 -14.29 3.48
C GLU A 43 5.51 -14.47 3.66
N VAL A 44 6.29 -13.39 3.73
CA VAL A 44 7.71 -13.48 4.11
C VAL A 44 7.83 -13.75 5.62
N CYS A 45 7.10 -12.99 6.44
CA CYS A 45 7.12 -13.11 7.90
C CYS A 45 6.58 -14.45 8.42
N PHE A 46 5.53 -14.97 7.78
CA PHE A 46 4.86 -16.22 8.14
C PHE A 46 5.37 -17.42 7.33
N GLN A 47 6.42 -17.25 6.52
CA GLN A 47 7.01 -18.31 5.70
C GLN A 47 5.98 -18.99 4.76
N GLY A 48 5.08 -18.18 4.20
CA GLY A 48 4.07 -18.60 3.23
C GLY A 48 4.62 -18.77 1.82
N SER A 49 3.70 -18.97 0.87
CA SER A 49 4.05 -18.99 -0.56
C SER A 49 4.35 -17.58 -1.04
N LEU A 50 5.50 -17.40 -1.68
CA LEU A 50 5.90 -16.12 -2.26
C LEU A 50 5.28 -15.98 -3.65
N ASP A 51 4.83 -14.78 -4.01
CA ASP A 51 4.40 -14.42 -5.35
C ASP A 51 4.62 -12.91 -5.62
N HIS A 52 4.12 -12.41 -6.74
CA HIS A 52 4.21 -10.98 -7.08
C HIS A 52 3.42 -10.07 -6.11
N GLY A 53 2.54 -10.65 -5.27
CA GLY A 53 1.82 -9.94 -4.23
C GLY A 53 2.73 -9.28 -3.21
N LEU A 54 3.96 -9.79 -3.02
CA LEU A 54 5.00 -9.18 -2.18
C LEU A 54 5.14 -7.67 -2.45
N ASP A 55 5.24 -7.31 -3.72
CA ASP A 55 5.44 -5.94 -4.17
C ASP A 55 4.16 -5.10 -4.00
N MET A 56 2.99 -5.74 -4.15
CA MET A 56 1.70 -5.09 -3.91
C MET A 56 1.51 -4.74 -2.44
N TRP A 57 1.95 -5.60 -1.52
CA TRP A 57 1.95 -5.27 -0.09
C TRP A 57 2.88 -4.09 0.21
N ALA A 58 4.11 -4.13 -0.31
CA ALA A 58 5.07 -3.05 -0.12
C ALA A 58 4.52 -1.71 -0.64
N LEU A 59 3.87 -1.71 -1.81
CA LEU A 59 3.19 -0.53 -2.35
C LEU A 59 2.05 -0.06 -1.43
N GLY A 60 1.27 -0.98 -0.87
CA GLY A 60 0.23 -0.69 0.13
C GLY A 60 0.78 -0.05 1.41
N CYS A 61 2.01 -0.34 1.80
CA CYS A 61 2.70 0.35 2.90
C CYS A 61 3.22 1.74 2.50
N ILE A 62 3.73 1.88 1.27
CA ILE A 62 4.31 3.12 0.74
C ILE A 62 3.25 4.18 0.44
N MET A 63 2.08 3.78 -0.07
CA MET A 63 1.03 4.73 -0.48
C MET A 63 0.56 5.65 0.67
N PRO A 64 0.21 5.14 1.86
CA PRO A 64 -0.08 5.98 3.01
C PRO A 64 1.11 6.84 3.44
N GLU A 65 2.34 6.29 3.40
CA GLU A 65 3.55 7.01 3.78
C GLU A 65 3.82 8.23 2.89
N ILE A 66 3.49 8.15 1.59
CA ILE A 66 3.58 9.31 0.67
C ILE A 66 2.66 10.43 1.12
N VAL A 67 1.46 10.10 1.63
CA VAL A 67 0.45 11.09 2.03
C VAL A 67 0.72 11.66 3.41
N THR A 68 1.10 10.81 4.37
CA THR A 68 1.28 11.20 5.78
C THR A 68 2.70 11.65 6.10
N GLY A 69 3.69 11.26 5.28
CA GLY A 69 5.11 11.43 5.57
C GLY A 69 5.64 10.51 6.68
N ILE A 70 4.83 9.55 7.15
CA ILE A 70 5.18 8.62 8.23
C ILE A 70 5.01 7.18 7.75
N LYS A 71 6.01 6.32 8.02
CA LYS A 71 5.94 4.90 7.68
C LYS A 71 4.72 4.26 8.31
N LEU A 72 3.99 3.47 7.53
CA LEU A 72 2.80 2.77 8.00
C LEU A 72 3.12 1.83 9.17
N PHE A 73 4.24 1.09 9.06
CA PHE A 73 4.81 0.21 10.08
C PHE A 73 6.27 0.61 10.37
N ASP A 74 6.47 1.59 11.26
CA ASP A 74 7.81 2.10 11.59
C ASP A 74 8.54 1.20 12.60
N VAL A 75 9.08 0.08 12.11
CA VAL A 75 9.75 -0.94 12.92
C VAL A 75 10.96 -1.56 12.24
N ASP A 76 11.95 -1.91 13.05
CA ASP A 76 13.20 -2.55 12.60
C ASP A 76 13.30 -4.02 13.03
N GLU A 77 12.29 -4.54 13.72
CA GLU A 77 12.23 -5.93 14.18
C GLU A 77 11.04 -6.67 13.58
N GLU A 78 11.29 -7.81 12.94
CA GLU A 78 10.25 -8.62 12.28
C GLU A 78 9.16 -9.09 13.25
N GLN A 79 9.53 -9.44 14.49
CA GLN A 79 8.55 -9.83 15.51
C GLN A 79 7.55 -8.70 15.83
N LEU A 80 8.02 -7.46 15.83
CA LEU A 80 7.16 -6.30 16.07
C LEU A 80 6.31 -6.00 14.83
N LEU A 81 6.87 -6.14 13.63
CA LEU A 81 6.11 -6.04 12.38
C LEU A 81 4.95 -7.02 12.35
N ILE A 82 5.19 -8.30 12.68
CA ILE A 82 4.14 -9.32 12.74
C ILE A 82 3.02 -8.91 13.70
N LYS A 83 3.38 -8.42 14.91
CA LYS A 83 2.38 -7.93 15.88
C LYS A 83 1.56 -6.78 15.30
N MET A 84 2.20 -5.84 14.59
CA MET A 84 1.51 -4.73 13.93
C MET A 84 0.57 -5.20 12.82
N ILE A 85 0.99 -6.17 11.99
CA ILE A 85 0.15 -6.77 10.94
C ILE A 85 -1.10 -7.41 11.57
N ILE A 86 -0.92 -8.26 12.59
CA ILE A 86 -2.03 -8.91 13.30
C ILE A 86 -2.96 -7.88 13.95
N ARG A 87 -2.43 -6.75 14.41
CA ARG A 87 -3.22 -5.68 15.02
C ARG A 87 -4.05 -4.86 14.04
N THR A 88 -3.62 -4.78 12.78
CA THR A 88 -4.17 -3.83 11.81
C THR A 88 -4.96 -4.51 10.69
N ARG A 89 -4.66 -5.78 10.39
CA ARG A 89 -5.29 -6.54 9.30
C ARG A 89 -5.93 -7.83 9.81
N PRO A 90 -7.01 -8.31 9.15
CA PRO A 90 -7.51 -9.66 9.38
C PRO A 90 -6.46 -10.70 8.98
N VAL A 91 -6.10 -11.59 9.91
CA VAL A 91 -5.15 -12.68 9.68
C VAL A 91 -5.87 -14.01 9.96
N PRO A 92 -5.78 -15.01 9.06
CA PRO A 92 -6.33 -16.34 9.33
C PRO A 92 -5.77 -16.97 10.60
N GLU A 93 -6.63 -17.61 11.38
CA GLU A 93 -6.28 -18.18 12.70
C GLU A 93 -5.12 -19.18 12.63
N TYR A 94 -5.04 -19.97 11.55
CA TYR A 94 -3.97 -20.94 11.35
C TYR A 94 -2.56 -20.32 11.21
N LEU A 95 -2.45 -19.04 10.83
CA LEU A 95 -1.16 -18.33 10.77
C LEU A 95 -0.72 -17.79 12.14
N ILE A 96 -1.66 -17.69 13.09
CA ILE A 96 -1.43 -17.04 14.39
C ILE A 96 -1.66 -17.98 15.58
N SER A 97 -1.95 -19.26 15.35
CA SER A 97 -2.23 -20.25 16.40
C SER A 97 -1.11 -20.35 17.43
N ASP A 98 0.14 -20.18 16.97
CA ASP A 98 1.34 -20.32 17.79
C ASP A 98 1.83 -18.97 18.35
N TYR A 99 1.14 -17.86 18.03
CA TYR A 99 1.51 -16.53 18.50
C TYR A 99 0.95 -16.25 19.91
N PRO A 100 1.73 -15.57 20.78
CA PRO A 100 1.26 -15.26 22.13
C PRO A 100 0.05 -14.33 22.12
N THR A 101 -0.85 -14.48 23.10
CA THR A 101 -2.03 -13.61 23.24
C THR A 101 -1.70 -12.15 23.53
N ASN A 102 -0.49 -11.82 23.98
CA ASN A 102 -0.06 -10.44 24.23
C ASN A 102 0.12 -9.60 22.94
N VAL A 103 -0.04 -10.19 21.76
CA VAL A 103 -0.06 -9.47 20.48
C VAL A 103 -1.17 -8.40 20.48
N TYR A 104 -2.26 -8.62 21.23
CA TYR A 104 -3.37 -7.66 21.37
C TYR A 104 -3.06 -6.48 22.30
N ASP A 105 -2.01 -6.57 23.11
CA ASP A 105 -1.55 -5.49 23.99
C ASP A 105 -0.61 -4.50 23.27
N THR A 106 -0.19 -4.83 22.04
CA THR A 106 0.70 -3.99 21.25
C THR A 106 -0.07 -2.77 20.75
N LYS A 107 0.49 -1.57 21.00
CA LYS A 107 -0.09 -0.31 20.52
C LYS A 107 -0.12 -0.29 18.99
N LEU A 108 -1.16 0.33 18.44
CA LEU A 108 -1.23 0.56 17.00
C LEU A 108 -0.04 1.43 16.53
N PRO A 109 0.50 1.18 15.34
CA PRO A 109 1.54 2.02 14.74
C PRO A 109 1.03 3.46 14.56
N VAL A 110 1.89 4.45 14.77
CA VAL A 110 1.53 5.87 14.57
C VAL A 110 1.12 6.13 13.12
N GLY A 111 1.86 5.59 12.15
CA GLY A 111 1.52 5.70 10.73
C GLY A 111 0.17 5.09 10.40
N TRP A 112 -0.19 3.95 11.02
CA TRP A 112 -1.51 3.34 10.87
C TRP A 112 -2.63 4.24 11.41
N ILE A 113 -2.45 4.81 12.61
CA ILE A 113 -3.43 5.73 13.19
C ILE A 113 -3.63 6.95 12.28
N GLN A 114 -2.54 7.54 11.77
CA GLN A 114 -2.63 8.67 10.84
C GLN A 114 -3.32 8.29 9.52
N PHE A 115 -3.01 7.13 8.97
CA PHE A 115 -3.70 6.62 7.78
C PHE A 115 -5.21 6.47 8.01
N GLN A 116 -5.63 5.94 9.17
CA GLN A 116 -7.05 5.84 9.51
C GLN A 116 -7.71 7.21 9.70
N ASN A 117 -6.97 8.19 10.21
CA ASN A 117 -7.46 9.55 10.43
C ASN A 117 -7.63 10.37 9.14
N LEU A 118 -7.04 9.97 8.01
CA LEU A 118 -7.21 10.67 6.72
C LEU A 118 -8.68 10.89 6.37
N HIS A 119 -9.54 9.91 6.62
CA HIS A 119 -10.98 10.03 6.37
C HIS A 119 -11.67 10.96 7.38
N HIS A 120 -11.21 10.98 8.63
CA HIS A 120 -11.76 11.86 9.67
C HIS A 120 -11.44 13.33 9.38
N ASP A 121 -10.19 13.62 9.05
CA ASP A 121 -9.68 14.97 8.79
C ASP A 121 -10.37 15.65 7.60
N VAL A 122 -10.93 14.87 6.67
CA VAL A 122 -11.62 15.39 5.49
C VAL A 122 -13.14 15.46 5.65
N ILE A 123 -13.75 14.64 6.50
CA ILE A 123 -15.15 14.85 6.91
C ILE A 123 -15.31 16.23 7.55
N GLU A 124 -14.34 16.66 8.36
CA GLU A 124 -14.39 17.97 9.02
C GLU A 124 -14.37 19.16 8.03
N GLN A 125 -13.86 18.95 6.82
CA GLN A 125 -13.75 19.99 5.78
C GLN A 125 -15.04 20.15 4.96
N ASN A 126 -16.02 19.26 5.11
CA ASN A 126 -17.29 19.26 4.36
C ASN A 126 -17.11 19.31 2.83
N ASP A 127 -15.98 18.82 2.31
CA ASP A 127 -15.71 18.66 0.89
C ASP A 127 -16.03 17.22 0.46
N GLN A 128 -17.21 17.04 -0.14
CA GLN A 128 -17.69 15.75 -0.58
C GLN A 128 -16.78 15.09 -1.64
N GLN A 129 -16.19 15.88 -2.55
CA GLN A 129 -15.30 15.32 -3.59
C GLN A 129 -14.02 14.78 -2.96
N CYS A 130 -13.42 15.54 -2.05
CA CYS A 130 -12.23 15.12 -1.31
C CYS A 130 -12.50 13.88 -0.43
N CYS A 131 -13.67 13.84 0.24
CA CYS A 131 -14.10 12.66 1.00
C CYS A 131 -14.19 11.41 0.11
N GLU A 132 -14.79 11.53 -1.08
CA GLU A 132 -14.89 10.41 -2.01
C GLU A 132 -13.51 9.96 -2.52
N ASP A 133 -12.59 10.88 -2.81
CA ASP A 133 -11.23 10.58 -3.26
C ASP A 133 -10.45 9.77 -2.21
N ILE A 134 -10.45 10.26 -0.96
CA ILE A 134 -9.79 9.56 0.15
C ILE A 134 -10.41 8.19 0.41
N LYS A 135 -11.73 8.08 0.29
CA LYS A 135 -12.40 6.78 0.43
C LYS A 135 -11.88 5.78 -0.60
N TRP A 136 -11.74 6.17 -1.87
CA TRP A 136 -11.21 5.28 -2.90
C TRP A 136 -9.70 5.04 -2.76
N PHE A 137 -8.94 6.01 -2.29
CA PHE A 137 -7.53 5.81 -1.92
C PHE A 137 -7.39 4.74 -0.84
N MET A 138 -8.13 4.87 0.26
CA MET A 138 -8.09 3.92 1.37
C MET A 138 -8.56 2.54 0.94
N ASP A 139 -9.59 2.46 0.10
CA ASP A 139 -10.08 1.18 -0.45
C ASP A 139 -8.97 0.44 -1.22
N LEU A 140 -8.26 1.14 -2.12
CA LEU A 140 -7.13 0.57 -2.85
C LEU A 140 -6.02 0.07 -1.91
N VAL A 141 -5.63 0.90 -0.94
CA VAL A 141 -4.60 0.55 0.05
C VAL A 141 -5.03 -0.70 0.84
N TYR A 142 -6.30 -0.79 1.26
CA TYR A 142 -6.77 -1.97 1.98
C TYR A 142 -6.77 -3.24 1.13
N GLN A 143 -7.05 -3.13 -0.17
CA GLN A 143 -6.95 -4.26 -1.11
C GLN A 143 -5.48 -4.69 -1.36
N MET A 144 -4.53 -3.76 -1.30
CA MET A 144 -3.09 -4.06 -1.31
C MET A 144 -2.60 -4.70 -0.01
N LEU A 145 -3.16 -4.30 1.13
CA LEU A 145 -2.83 -4.81 2.46
C LEU A 145 -3.64 -6.05 2.86
N VAL A 146 -4.10 -6.85 1.89
CA VAL A 146 -4.69 -8.16 2.18
C VAL A 146 -3.58 -9.14 2.57
N VAL A 147 -3.74 -9.84 3.69
CA VAL A 147 -2.71 -10.70 4.26
C VAL A 147 -2.43 -11.91 3.37
N MET A 148 -3.47 -12.49 2.80
CA MET A 148 -3.37 -13.64 1.91
C MET A 148 -2.99 -13.19 0.49
N PRO A 149 -1.85 -13.64 -0.06
CA PRO A 149 -1.35 -13.12 -1.33
C PRO A 149 -2.24 -13.48 -2.53
N ASP A 150 -2.90 -14.64 -2.51
CA ASP A 150 -3.81 -15.14 -3.55
C ASP A 150 -5.10 -14.33 -3.71
N THR A 151 -5.48 -13.56 -2.68
CA THR A 151 -6.66 -12.69 -2.66
C THR A 151 -6.29 -11.21 -2.60
N ARG A 152 -4.99 -10.89 -2.63
CA ARG A 152 -4.47 -9.53 -2.68
C ARG A 152 -4.60 -8.99 -4.10
N ILE A 153 -4.96 -7.71 -4.22
CA ILE A 153 -5.09 -7.06 -5.53
C ILE A 153 -3.78 -7.12 -6.32
N THR A 154 -3.87 -7.48 -7.59
CA THR A 154 -2.72 -7.47 -8.51
C THR A 154 -2.44 -6.07 -9.04
N ALA A 155 -1.25 -5.85 -9.61
CA ALA A 155 -0.91 -4.57 -10.24
C ALA A 155 -1.88 -4.20 -11.38
N VAL A 156 -2.33 -5.18 -12.16
CA VAL A 156 -3.27 -4.96 -13.28
C VAL A 156 -4.65 -4.56 -12.75
N GLU A 157 -5.14 -5.23 -11.71
CA GLU A 157 -6.41 -4.86 -11.08
C GLU A 157 -6.33 -3.50 -10.39
N ALA A 158 -5.21 -3.19 -9.74
CA ALA A 158 -4.97 -1.88 -9.14
C ALA A 158 -5.02 -0.76 -10.18
N LEU A 159 -4.43 -0.95 -11.36
CA LEU A 159 -4.51 0.02 -12.47
C LEU A 159 -5.96 0.27 -12.94
N ALA A 160 -6.84 -0.71 -12.78
CA ALA A 160 -8.28 -0.58 -13.07
C ALA A 160 -9.10 -0.02 -11.89
N HIS A 161 -8.48 0.23 -10.73
CA HIS A 161 -9.19 0.66 -9.53
C HIS A 161 -9.80 2.07 -9.66
N PRO A 162 -10.98 2.37 -9.08
CA PRO A 162 -11.63 3.68 -9.15
C PRO A 162 -10.77 4.88 -8.71
N PHE A 163 -9.80 4.62 -7.82
CA PHE A 163 -8.81 5.63 -7.39
C PHE A 163 -7.87 6.01 -8.54
N LEU A 164 -7.20 5.02 -9.16
CA LEU A 164 -6.22 5.28 -10.24
C LEU A 164 -6.88 5.66 -11.55
N THR A 165 -8.08 5.14 -11.84
CA THR A 165 -8.86 5.50 -13.04
C THR A 165 -9.61 6.81 -12.90
N ILE A 166 -9.58 7.45 -11.71
CA ILE A 166 -10.30 8.68 -11.35
C ILE A 166 -11.82 8.65 -11.68
N MET A 167 -12.42 7.47 -11.82
CA MET A 167 -13.83 7.33 -12.26
C MET A 167 -14.83 8.00 -11.34
N HIS A 168 -14.52 8.08 -10.04
CA HIS A 168 -15.39 8.70 -9.05
C HIS A 168 -15.51 10.23 -9.22
N PHE A 169 -14.60 10.87 -9.96
CA PHE A 169 -14.65 12.30 -10.26
C PHE A 169 -15.67 12.67 -11.34
N ILE A 170 -16.23 11.70 -12.05
CA ILE A 170 -17.28 11.94 -13.07
C ILE A 170 -18.47 12.70 -12.49
N LYS A 171 -18.74 12.54 -11.18
CA LYS A 171 -19.79 13.28 -10.47
C LYS A 171 -19.51 14.78 -10.30
N TYR A 172 -18.25 15.20 -10.45
CA TYR A 172 -17.76 16.56 -10.17
C TYR A 172 -17.04 17.18 -11.38
N PRO A 173 -17.64 17.23 -12.59
CA PRO A 173 -16.93 17.53 -13.84
C PRO A 173 -16.34 18.95 -13.90
N SER A 174 -16.92 19.90 -13.16
CA SER A 174 -16.58 21.32 -13.26
C SER A 174 -15.50 21.78 -12.28
N THR A 175 -15.13 20.96 -11.29
CA THR A 175 -14.24 21.36 -10.20
C THR A 175 -12.79 21.49 -10.68
N ALA A 176 -12.01 22.33 -10.00
CA ALA A 176 -10.59 22.49 -10.29
C ALA A 176 -9.82 21.18 -10.09
N MET A 177 -10.15 20.43 -9.03
CA MET A 177 -9.56 19.12 -8.74
C MET A 177 -9.77 18.14 -9.89
N THR A 178 -11.00 18.02 -10.42
CA THR A 178 -11.28 17.13 -11.55
C THR A 178 -10.49 17.50 -12.79
N LYS A 179 -10.46 18.79 -13.14
CA LYS A 179 -9.74 19.28 -14.32
C LYS A 179 -8.23 19.03 -14.20
N ASN A 180 -7.66 19.30 -13.02
CA ASN A 180 -6.23 19.10 -12.77
C ASN A 180 -5.86 17.62 -12.82
N ASN A 181 -6.61 16.74 -12.14
CA ASN A 181 -6.30 15.31 -12.11
C ASN A 181 -6.53 14.66 -13.48
N THR A 182 -7.54 15.08 -14.26
CA THR A 182 -7.73 14.60 -15.64
C THR A 182 -6.51 14.93 -16.50
N LYS A 183 -6.00 16.16 -16.41
CA LYS A 183 -4.79 16.58 -17.14
C LYS A 183 -3.55 15.79 -16.72
N LEU A 184 -3.39 15.50 -15.43
CA LEU A 184 -2.28 14.66 -14.95
C LEU A 184 -2.40 13.23 -15.51
N MET A 185 -3.60 12.65 -15.50
CA MET A 185 -3.84 11.30 -16.02
C MET A 185 -3.62 11.16 -17.53
N GLU A 186 -3.65 12.24 -18.32
CA GLU A 186 -3.29 12.20 -19.74
C GLU A 186 -1.82 11.78 -19.97
N SER A 187 -0.95 11.95 -18.97
CA SER A 187 0.45 11.50 -19.00
C SER A 187 0.64 10.06 -18.52
N CYS A 188 -0.36 9.50 -17.83
CA CYS A 188 -0.35 8.14 -17.29
C CYS A 188 -0.88 7.10 -18.29
N LYS A 189 -0.79 7.37 -19.60
CA LYS A 189 -1.28 6.42 -20.61
C LYS A 189 -0.50 5.12 -20.49
N LEU A 190 -1.23 4.03 -20.25
CA LEU A 190 -0.69 2.70 -20.34
C LEU A 190 -0.40 2.41 -21.81
N ASP A 191 0.85 2.16 -22.15
CA ASP A 191 1.24 1.57 -23.43
C ASP A 191 0.77 0.10 -23.40
N ILE A 192 -0.51 -0.13 -23.71
CA ILE A 192 -1.12 -1.47 -23.86
C ILE A 192 -1.08 -1.87 -25.33
#